data_AF-A0A7J4UQJ1-F1
#
_entry.id   AF-A0A7J4UQJ1-F1
#
_cell.length_a   1.000
_cell.length_b   1.000
_cell.length_c   1.000
_cell.angle_alpha   90.00
_cell.angle_beta   90.00
_cell.angle_gamma   90.00
#
_symmetry.space_group_name_H-M   'P 1'
#
loop_
_entity.id
_entity.type
_entity.pdbx_description
1 polymer ?
#
loop_
_entity_poly.entity_id
_entity_poly.type
_entity_poly.pdbx_seq_one_letter_code
_entity_poly.pdbx_strand_id
1 'polypeptide(L)' 'MLTHCPDCKKSLHEGQHKFADGMFTVKYCKKCGFREERPI' A
#
# COMPACT_ATOMS: atom_id res chain seq x y z
N MET A 1 -1.73 -6.78 -9.77
CA MET A 1 -1.00 -5.88 -8.85
C MET A 1 -1.55 -4.48 -9.02
N LEU A 2 -2.19 -3.87 -8.01
CA LEU A 2 -2.61 -2.46 -8.12
C LEU A 2 -1.40 -1.55 -7.99
N THR A 3 -1.10 -0.81 -9.05
CA THR A 3 -0.10 0.27 -9.08
C THR A 3 -0.71 1.66 -8.90
N HIS A 4 -2.04 1.77 -9.01
CA HIS A 4 -2.78 3.03 -8.93
C HIS A 4 -3.97 2.90 -7.96
N CYS A 5 -4.29 3.95 -7.18
CA CYS A 5 -5.47 3.94 -6.29
C CYS A 5 -6.72 3.81 -7.16
N PRO A 6 -7.66 2.91 -6.81
CA PRO A 6 -8.91 2.78 -7.54
C PRO A 6 -9.76 4.07 -7.47
N ASP A 7 -9.56 4.86 -6.42
CA ASP A 7 -10.29 6.10 -6.15
C ASP A 7 -9.62 7.33 -6.79
N CYS A 8 -8.36 7.61 -6.43
CA CYS A 8 -7.63 8.80 -6.89
C CYS A 8 -7.02 8.66 -8.31
N LYS A 9 -6.98 7.43 -8.89
CA LYS A 9 -6.21 7.03 -10.10
C LYS A 9 -4.72 7.43 -10.09
N LYS A 10 -4.19 7.95 -8.97
CA LYS A 10 -2.77 8.28 -8.80
C LYS A 10 -2.00 7.03 -8.38
N SER A 11 -0.71 7.05 -8.66
CA SER A 11 0.22 5.99 -8.28
C SER A 11 0.19 5.76 -6.77
N LEU A 12 0.10 4.48 -6.40
CA LEU A 12 0.24 4.05 -5.00
C LEU A 12 1.72 4.08 -4.62
N HIS A 13 2.00 4.56 -3.42
CA HIS A 13 3.30 4.45 -2.81
C HIS A 13 3.42 3.09 -2.14
N GLU A 14 4.47 2.35 -2.44
CA GLU A 14 4.72 1.02 -1.88
C GLU A 14 5.94 1.06 -0.97
N GLY A 15 5.87 0.37 0.16
CA GLY A 15 6.99 0.17 1.07
C GLY A 15 6.85 -1.15 1.81
N GLN A 16 7.97 -1.72 2.24
CA GLN A 16 7.98 -2.89 3.10
C GLN A 16 8.06 -2.44 4.56
N HIS A 17 7.28 -3.09 5.41
CA HIS A 17 7.21 -2.77 6.83
C HIS A 17 7.27 -4.07 7.63
N LYS A 18 8.18 -4.09 8.61
CA LYS A 18 8.31 -5.22 9.53
C LYS A 18 7.36 -5.01 10.71
N PHE A 19 6.32 -5.83 10.78
CA PHE A 19 5.39 -5.91 11.90
C PHE A 19 5.77 -7.07 12.82
N ALA A 20 5.07 -7.20 13.95
CA ALA A 20 5.28 -8.31 14.90
C ALA A 20 4.99 -9.68 14.26
N ASP A 21 4.01 -9.75 13.35
CA ASP A 21 3.62 -10.96 12.62
C ASP A 21 4.56 -11.31 11.44
N GLY A 22 5.46 -10.40 11.04
CA GLY A 22 6.36 -10.65 9.91
C GLY A 22 6.57 -9.44 9.02
N MET A 23 7.06 -9.68 7.81
CA MET A 23 7.25 -8.64 6.80
C MET A 23 5.96 -8.46 6.01
N PHE A 24 5.53 -7.21 5.85
CA PHE A 24 4.36 -6.87 5.07
C PHE A 24 4.74 -5.84 4.01
N THR A 25 4.13 -5.97 2.84
CA THR A 25 4.12 -4.91 1.83
C THR A 25 2.93 -4.01 2.09
N VAL A 26 3.19 -2.74 2.33
CA VAL A 26 2.18 -1.70 2.54
C VAL A 26 2.13 -0.80 1.31
N LYS A 27 0.93 -0.62 0.75
CA LYS A 27 0.66 0.29 -0.36
C LYS A 27 -0.30 1.37 0.10
N TYR A 28 -0.04 2.64 -0.23
CA TYR A 28 -0.94 3.73 0.14
C TYR A 28 -0.98 4.87 -0.90
N CYS A 29 -2.13 5.52 -1.12
CA CYS A 29 -2.23 6.77 -1.91
C CYS A 29 -2.29 7.96 -0.95
N LYS A 30 -1.29 8.83 -1.03
CA LYS A 30 -1.21 10.10 -0.26
C LYS A 30 -2.36 11.08 -0.55
N LYS A 31 -3.16 10.84 -1.60
CA LYS A 31 -4.24 11.74 -2.05
C LYS A 31 -5.64 11.29 -1.64
N CYS A 32 -6.01 10.01 -1.85
CA CYS A 32 -7.30 9.44 -1.45
C CYS A 32 -7.27 8.90 0.00
N GLY A 33 -6.08 8.69 0.60
CA GLY A 33 -5.95 8.02 1.89
C GLY A 33 -6.10 6.50 1.84
N PHE A 34 -6.29 5.91 0.64
CA PHE A 34 -6.33 4.46 0.45
C PHE A 34 -5.05 3.81 0.97
N ARG A 35 -5.20 2.69 1.69
CA ARG A 35 -4.12 1.87 2.22
C ARG A 35 -4.47 0.38 2.05
N GLU A 36 -3.52 -0.41 1.58
CA GLU A 36 -3.60 -1.86 1.47
C GLU A 36 -2.33 -2.46 2.08
N GLU A 37 -2.49 -3.49 2.89
CA GLU A 37 -1.39 -4.16 3.59
C GLU A 37 -1.47 -5.65 3.26
N ARG A 38 -0.36 -6.24 2.79
CA ARG A 38 -0.30 -7.68 2.48
C ARG A 38 0.95 -8.30 3.10
N PRO A 39 0.84 -9.46 3.76
CA PRO A 39 2.02 -10.20 4.21
C PRO A 39 2.87 -10.63 3.00
N ILE A 40 4.19 -10.72 3.21
CA ILE A 40 5.17 -11.24 2.24
C ILE A 40 5.35 -12.73 2.45
#